data_AF-A0A961PLD4-F1
#
_entry.id   AF-A0A961PLD4-F1
#
_cell.length_a   1.000
_cell.length_b   1.000
_cell.length_c   1.000
_cell.angle_alpha   90.00
_cell.angle_beta   90.00
_cell.angle_gamma   90.00
#
_symmetry.space_group_name_H-M   'P 1'
#
loop_
_entity.id
_entity.type
_entity.pdbx_description
1 polymer ?
#
loop_
_entity_poly.entity_id
_entity_poly.type
_entity_poly.pdbx_seq_one_letter_code
_entity_poly.pdbx_strand_id
1 'polypeptide(L)' 'SPVRPGDYLEFFAEIDLIGALSACPGGDCSAGHSSDEAACYPLRVEIFAPAPGTLDGWHSPAANRYDRSHGVAPAARAG' A
#
# COMPACT_ATOMS: atom_id res chain seq x y z
N SER A 1 -9.68 -18.64 -3.32
CA SER A 1 -10.13 -17.23 -3.45
C SER A 1 -11.20 -17.16 -4.52
N PRO A 2 -12.23 -16.30 -4.41
CA PRO A 2 -13.22 -16.15 -5.49
C PRO A 2 -12.70 -15.36 -6.70
N VAL A 3 -11.51 -14.76 -6.64
CA VAL A 3 -10.91 -13.97 -7.73
C VAL A 3 -10.80 -14.76 -9.03
N ARG A 4 -10.99 -14.08 -10.17
CA ARG A 4 -10.89 -14.60 -11.53
C ARG A 4 -9.97 -13.72 -12.39
N PRO A 5 -9.41 -14.25 -13.49
CA PRO A 5 -8.65 -13.43 -14.43
C PRO A 5 -9.48 -12.23 -14.93
N GLY A 6 -8.94 -11.03 -14.77
CA GLY A 6 -9.61 -9.77 -15.10
C GLY A 6 -10.18 -9.03 -13.90
N ASP A 7 -10.37 -9.69 -12.75
CA ASP A 7 -10.66 -8.98 -11.50
C ASP A 7 -9.43 -8.15 -11.08
N TYR A 8 -9.68 -6.94 -10.58
CA TYR A 8 -8.64 -6.04 -10.11
C TYR A 8 -9.07 -5.25 -8.88
N LEU A 9 -8.08 -4.73 -8.16
CA LEU A 9 -8.25 -3.73 -7.11
C LEU A 9 -7.36 -2.54 -7.48
N GLU A 10 -7.93 -1.35 -7.52
CA GLU A 10 -7.25 -0.12 -7.89
C GLU A 10 -7.12 0.80 -6.67
N PHE A 11 -6.00 1.53 -6.61
CA PHE A 11 -5.66 2.42 -5.51
C PHE A 11 -5.29 3.80 -6.05
N PHE A 12 -5.65 4.83 -5.29
CA PHE A 12 -5.12 6.18 -5.46
C PHE A 12 -3.98 6.40 -4.45
N ALA A 13 -2.77 6.69 -4.94
CA ALA A 13 -1.61 6.94 -4.09
C ALA A 13 -1.67 8.36 -3.53
N GLU A 14 -2.16 8.51 -2.29
CA GLU A 14 -2.27 9.82 -1.63
C GLU A 14 -0.91 10.45 -1.25
N ILE A 15 0.13 9.62 -1.13
CA ILE A 15 1.52 10.02 -0.91
C ILE A 15 2.41 9.26 -1.90
N ASP A 16 3.68 9.65 -2.02
CA ASP A 16 4.66 8.86 -2.76
C ASP A 16 4.89 7.50 -2.07
N LEU A 17 4.72 6.41 -2.81
CA LEU A 17 4.84 5.05 -2.30
C LEU A 17 5.93 4.27 -3.02
N ILE A 18 6.68 3.47 -2.26
CA ILE A 18 7.43 2.33 -2.79
C ILE A 18 6.56 1.09 -2.60
N GLY A 19 5.95 0.63 -3.68
CA GLY A 19 5.10 -0.57 -3.66
C GLY A 19 5.91 -1.86 -3.63
N ALA A 20 5.42 -2.86 -2.88
CA ALA A 20 5.92 -4.23 -2.92
C ALA A 20 4.73 -5.19 -3.05
N LEU A 21 4.83 -6.14 -3.97
CA LEU A 21 3.80 -7.15 -4.20
C LEU A 21 4.46 -8.53 -4.35
N SER A 22 3.88 -9.54 -3.69
CA SER A 22 4.32 -10.93 -3.79
C SER A 22 3.18 -11.79 -4.33
N ALA A 23 3.44 -12.55 -5.40
CA ALA A 23 2.55 -13.64 -5.79
C ALA A 23 2.70 -14.76 -4.75
N CYS A 24 1.66 -14.97 -3.93
CA CYS A 24 1.70 -15.93 -2.83
C CYS A 24 1.91 -17.36 -3.34
N PRO A 25 2.82 -18.17 -2.75
CA PRO A 25 3.01 -19.55 -3.15
C PRO A 25 1.78 -20.43 -2.87
N GLY A 26 0.85 -20.00 -2.01
CA GLY A 26 -0.43 -20.69 -1.81
C GLY A 26 -1.43 -20.52 -2.97
N GLY A 27 -1.09 -19.79 -4.04
CA GLY A 27 -2.00 -19.50 -5.14
C GLY A 27 -3.28 -18.82 -4.66
N ASP A 28 -4.42 -19.42 -4.95
CA ASP A 28 -5.73 -18.94 -4.50
C ASP A 28 -6.08 -19.37 -3.05
N CYS A 29 -5.18 -20.07 -2.36
CA CYS A 29 -5.32 -20.64 -1.02
C CYS A 29 -6.40 -21.73 -0.88
N SER A 30 -6.86 -22.37 -1.96
CA SER A 30 -7.84 -23.46 -1.89
C SER A 30 -7.29 -24.79 -1.37
N ALA A 31 -5.98 -25.04 -1.53
CA ALA A 31 -5.29 -26.23 -1.06
C ALA A 31 -4.60 -26.05 0.31
N GLY A 32 -4.49 -24.81 0.81
CA GLY A 32 -3.79 -24.46 2.04
C GLY A 32 -3.08 -23.11 1.93
N HIS A 33 -2.42 -22.69 3.02
CA HIS A 33 -1.55 -21.51 3.02
C HIS A 33 -0.10 -21.92 2.77
N SER A 34 0.62 -21.19 1.91
CA SER A 34 2.04 -21.41 1.62
C SER A 34 2.38 -22.88 1.31
N SER A 35 1.89 -23.36 0.17
CA SER A 35 2.01 -24.76 -0.27
C SER A 35 2.84 -24.83 -1.55
N ASP A 36 3.66 -25.88 -1.69
CA ASP A 36 4.46 -26.12 -2.90
C ASP A 36 3.63 -26.83 -4.00
N GLU A 37 2.45 -27.33 -3.64
CA GLU A 37 1.51 -28.03 -4.52
C GLU A 37 0.49 -27.08 -5.18
N ALA A 38 0.31 -25.87 -4.64
CA ALA A 38 -0.69 -24.95 -5.13
C ALA A 38 -0.32 -24.37 -6.51
N ALA A 39 -1.30 -24.36 -7.42
CA ALA A 39 -1.12 -23.72 -8.73
C ALA A 39 -0.97 -22.21 -8.53
N CYS A 40 0.19 -21.68 -8.92
CA CYS A 40 0.52 -20.27 -8.83
C CYS A 40 0.44 -19.58 -10.20
N TYR A 41 0.09 -18.30 -10.18
CA TYR A 41 -0.07 -17.46 -11.36
C TYR A 41 0.56 -16.09 -11.11
N PRO A 42 1.04 -15.38 -12.15
CA PRO A 42 1.58 -14.04 -11.99
C PRO A 42 0.49 -13.03 -11.58
N LEU A 43 0.92 -11.98 -10.89
CA LEU A 43 0.10 -10.79 -10.62
C LEU A 43 0.58 -9.65 -11.52
N ARG A 44 -0.35 -8.79 -11.94
CA ARG A 44 -0.05 -7.61 -12.76
C ARG A 44 -0.23 -6.34 -11.94
N VAL A 45 0.75 -5.44 -12.03
CA VAL A 45 0.68 -4.07 -11.49
C VAL A 45 0.79 -3.11 -12.66
N GLU A 46 -0.08 -2.12 -12.68
CA GLU A 46 -0.07 -1.03 -13.65
C GLU A 46 -0.10 0.29 -12.90
N ILE A 47 0.63 1.29 -13.42
CA ILE A 47 0.72 2.62 -12.81
C ILE A 47 0.17 3.61 -13.83
N PHE A 48 -0.82 4.38 -13.42
CA PHE A 48 -1.46 5.40 -14.24
C PHE A 48 -1.25 6.78 -13.62
N ALA A 49 -0.96 7.77 -14.45
CA ALA A 49 -0.94 9.17 -14.06
C ALA A 49 -2.24 9.84 -14.53
N PRO A 50 -2.93 10.62 -13.68
CA PRO A 50 -4.11 11.36 -14.10
C PRO A 50 -3.73 12.43 -15.11
N ALA A 51 -4.70 12.86 -15.92
CA ALA A 51 -4.50 13.98 -16.83
C ALA A 51 -4.15 15.26 -16.03
N PRO A 52 -3.33 16.18 -16.59
CA PRO A 52 -3.01 17.44 -15.92
C PRO A 52 -4.27 18.22 -15.50
N GLY A 53 -4.27 18.77 -14.28
CA GLY A 53 -5.40 19.52 -13.72
C GLY A 53 -6.51 18.67 -13.05
N THR A 54 -6.49 17.34 -13.20
CA THR A 54 -7.54 16.46 -12.64
C THR A 54 -7.65 16.54 -11.12
N LEU A 55 -6.53 16.82 -10.44
CA LEU A 55 -6.43 16.85 -8.97
C LEU A 55 -6.24 18.28 -8.43
N ASP A 56 -6.64 19.31 -9.18
CA ASP A 56 -6.54 20.69 -8.71
C ASP A 56 -7.31 20.90 -7.40
N GLY A 57 -6.62 21.44 -6.40
CA GLY A 57 -7.17 21.64 -5.05
C GLY A 57 -7.12 20.40 -4.13
N TRP A 58 -6.75 19.22 -4.65
CA TRP A 58 -6.40 18.09 -3.80
C TRP A 58 -4.99 18.28 -3.23
N HIS A 59 -4.82 17.88 -1.97
CA HIS A 59 -3.53 17.93 -1.28
C HIS A 59 -3.26 16.58 -0.60
N SER A 60 -2.03 16.12 -0.74
CA SER A 60 -1.52 14.95 -0.02
C SER A 60 -1.70 15.13 1.50
N PRO A 61 -2.11 14.09 2.24
CA PRO A 61 -2.33 14.18 3.67
C PRO A 61 -1.03 14.51 4.43
N ALA A 62 -1.14 15.39 5.42
CA ALA A 62 -0.03 15.69 6.31
C ALA A 62 0.25 14.54 7.27
N ALA A 63 1.51 14.42 7.70
CA ALA A 63 1.86 13.52 8.80
C ALA A 63 1.07 13.86 10.08
N ASN A 64 0.88 12.84 10.93
CA ASN A 64 0.16 12.99 12.19
C ASN A 64 0.78 14.10 13.07
N ARG A 65 -0.07 14.97 13.64
CA ARG A 65 0.35 16.14 14.45
C ARG A 65 0.55 15.85 15.93
N TYR A 66 0.52 14.59 16.35
CA TYR A 66 0.90 14.20 17.71
C TYR A 66 2.26 14.83 18.03
N ASP A 67 2.35 15.49 19.17
CA ASP A 67 3.53 16.29 19.54
C ASP A 67 4.79 15.46 19.80
N ARG A 68 4.64 14.13 19.89
CA ARG A 68 5.70 13.17 20.20
C ARG A 68 6.42 13.47 21.52
N SER A 69 5.79 14.23 22.41
CA SER A 69 6.31 14.52 23.74
C SER A 69 6.28 13.29 24.63
N HIS A 70 5.35 12.36 24.36
CA HIS A 70 5.08 11.19 25.21
C HIS A 70 4.83 11.59 26.68
N GLY A 71 4.27 12.79 26.92
CA GLY A 71 4.02 13.32 28.26
C GLY A 71 5.27 13.81 28.98
N VAL A 72 6.42 13.85 28.31
CA VAL A 72 7.68 14.35 28.86
C VAL A 72 7.87 15.79 28.40
N ALA A 73 8.05 16.71 29.35
CA ALA A 73 8.43 18.08 29.01
C ALA A 73 9.73 18.05 28.20
N PRO A 74 9.86 18.84 27.12
CA PRO A 74 11.07 18.85 26.33
C PRO A 74 12.26 19.16 27.24
N ALA A 75 13.30 18.30 27.19
CA ALA A 75 14.52 18.54 27.95
C ALA A 75 15.03 19.95 27.61
N ALA A 76 15.27 20.78 28.64
CA ALA A 76 15.87 22.09 28.44
C ALA A 76 17.16 21.89 27.64
N ARG A 77 17.25 22.51 26.45
CA ARG A 77 18.46 22.44 25.64
C ARG A 77 19.60 23.04 26.48
N ALA A 78 20.57 22.21 26.86
CA ALA A 78 21.84 22.71 27.37
C ALA A 78 22.49 23.52 26.24
N GLY A 79 22.78 24.79 26.53
CA GLY A 79 23.46 25.71 25.61
C GLY A 79 24.91 25.33 25.36
#